data_AF-A0A2G3E2V9-F1
#
_entry.id   AF-A0A2G3E2V9-F1
#
_cell.length_a   1.000
_cell.length_b   1.000
_cell.length_c   1.000
_cell.angle_alpha   90.00
_cell.angle_beta   90.00
_cell.angle_gamma   90.00
#
_symmetry.space_group_name_H-M   'P 1'
#
loop_
_entity.id
_entity.type
_entity.pdbx_description
1 polymer ?
#
loop_
_entity_poly.entity_id
_entity_poly.type
_entity_poly.pdbx_seq_one_letter_code
_entity_poly.pdbx_strand_id
1 'polypeptide(L)'
;MKAKRKNVFIIILIIGVIFVSLGAYLFFVVTKGKKCQIIVNNWNGGQNRYTVGSCSVTDEDPYMELTYCQNFFSTKEDLEDLFKDNEDYIGTYTFYDEMLVKEAKVFYNDNNYYVLRNNREDEYIISSSYSWYQMFGTIIYVPTPFYFSFEPECVDAYENEYEPNLVMDVVFNKISFSDMKEFYSRMDEKYYHIDETNQTITVDGYDCEHSQDVEDCMMFDYKNHTISGIDEDGKMQIFIQ
;
A
#
# COMPACT_ATOMS: atom_id res chain seq x y z
N MET A 1 4.99 21.11 -71.51
CA MET A 1 5.49 20.05 -70.59
C MET A 1 6.03 20.55 -69.25
N LYS A 2 6.63 21.76 -69.15
CA LYS A 2 7.19 22.32 -67.89
C LYS A 2 6.15 22.67 -66.80
N ALA A 3 4.97 23.18 -67.18
CA ALA A 3 3.93 23.59 -66.21
C ALA A 3 3.30 22.41 -65.42
N LYS A 4 3.05 21.27 -66.08
CA LYS A 4 2.54 20.05 -65.41
C LYS A 4 3.52 19.50 -64.38
N ARG A 5 4.84 19.55 -64.63
CA ARG A 5 5.88 19.12 -63.67
C ARG A 5 5.96 20.03 -62.45
N LYS A 6 5.77 21.34 -62.61
CA LYS A 6 5.77 22.31 -61.51
C LYS A 6 4.57 22.10 -60.56
N ASN A 7 3.39 21.81 -61.12
CA ASN A 7 2.19 21.53 -60.32
C ASN A 7 2.31 20.20 -59.56
N VAL A 8 2.89 19.17 -60.16
CA VAL A 8 3.14 17.88 -59.49
C VAL A 8 4.16 18.04 -58.34
N PHE A 9 5.22 18.83 -58.56
CA PHE A 9 6.20 19.12 -57.51
C PHE A 9 5.60 19.88 -56.33
N ILE A 10 4.73 20.87 -56.59
CA ILE A 10 4.02 21.61 -55.53
C ILE A 10 3.09 20.70 -54.74
N ILE A 11 2.36 19.78 -55.41
CA ILE A 11 1.48 18.82 -54.75
C ILE A 11 2.28 17.87 -53.83
N ILE A 12 3.42 17.35 -54.29
CA ILE A 12 4.30 16.50 -53.48
C ILE A 12 4.82 17.25 -52.25
N LEU A 13 5.15 18.54 -52.41
CA LEU A 13 5.67 19.38 -51.33
C LEU A 13 4.59 19.68 -50.29
N ILE A 14 3.35 19.97 -50.71
CA ILE A 14 2.20 20.15 -49.83
C ILE A 14 1.89 18.85 -49.06
N ILE A 15 1.87 17.71 -49.75
CA ILE A 15 1.66 16.40 -49.13
C ILE A 15 2.76 16.13 -48.09
N GLY A 16 4.03 16.39 -48.43
CA GLY A 16 5.16 16.24 -47.51
C GLY A 16 5.01 17.08 -46.24
N VAL A 17 4.60 18.35 -46.35
CA VAL A 17 4.37 19.24 -45.20
C VAL A 17 3.22 18.72 -44.33
N ILE A 18 2.13 18.24 -44.93
CA ILE A 18 1.00 17.66 -44.20
C ILE A 18 1.44 16.40 -43.44
N PHE A 19 2.21 15.50 -44.06
CA PHE A 19 2.69 14.30 -43.38
C PHE A 19 3.67 14.58 -42.26
N VAL A 20 4.57 15.57 -42.42
CA VAL A 20 5.50 15.97 -41.35
C VAL A 20 4.77 16.61 -40.18
N SER A 21 3.78 17.46 -40.44
CA SER A 21 2.98 18.10 -39.38
C SER A 21 2.05 17.11 -38.68
N LEU A 22 1.43 16.18 -39.41
CA LEU A 22 0.65 15.08 -38.83
C LEU A 22 1.53 14.13 -38.01
N GLY A 23 2.74 13.82 -38.50
CA GLY A 23 3.72 13.01 -37.80
C GLY A 23 4.21 13.67 -36.51
N ALA A 24 4.50 14.97 -36.53
CA ALA A 24 4.88 15.73 -35.34
C ALA A 24 3.73 15.84 -34.33
N TYR A 25 2.49 16.02 -34.81
CA TYR A 25 1.30 16.03 -33.95
C TYR A 25 1.06 14.66 -33.30
N LEU A 26 1.10 13.58 -34.08
CA LEU A 26 0.97 12.22 -33.55
C LEU A 26 2.10 11.88 -32.58
N PHE A 27 3.34 12.24 -32.92
CA PHE A 27 4.48 12.08 -32.00
C PHE A 27 4.27 12.87 -30.71
N PHE A 28 3.79 14.11 -30.79
CA PHE A 28 3.48 14.92 -29.61
C PHE A 28 2.30 14.36 -28.80
N VAL A 29 1.28 13.79 -29.44
CA VAL A 29 0.13 13.15 -28.76
C VAL A 29 0.54 11.82 -28.12
N VAL A 30 1.45 11.06 -28.74
CA VAL A 30 1.95 9.78 -28.20
C VAL A 30 3.01 9.98 -27.12
N THR A 31 3.78 11.09 -27.18
CA THR A 31 4.76 11.44 -26.14
C THR A 31 4.17 12.27 -25.01
N LYS A 32 3.06 13.01 -25.23
CA LYS A 32 2.22 13.53 -24.14
C LYS A 32 1.48 12.38 -23.46
N GLY A 33 1.75 12.18 -22.19
CA GLY A 33 0.91 11.33 -21.34
C GLY A 33 1.42 9.90 -21.18
N LYS A 34 2.75 9.70 -21.13
CA LYS A 34 3.25 8.52 -20.43
C LYS A 34 2.77 8.60 -18.98
N LYS A 35 1.92 7.65 -18.61
CA LYS A 35 1.45 7.49 -17.23
C LYS A 35 2.22 6.35 -16.57
N CYS A 36 2.65 6.56 -15.33
CA CYS A 36 3.08 5.49 -14.45
C CYS A 36 1.84 4.89 -13.78
N GLN A 37 1.76 3.57 -13.69
CA GLN A 37 0.73 2.91 -12.89
C GLN A 37 1.19 2.85 -11.44
N ILE A 38 0.31 3.24 -10.53
CA ILE A 38 0.54 3.14 -9.09
C ILE A 38 0.05 1.76 -8.68
N ILE A 39 1.00 0.84 -8.45
CA ILE A 39 0.73 -0.58 -8.22
C ILE A 39 1.25 -1.01 -6.85
N VAL A 40 0.46 -1.79 -6.14
CA VAL A 40 0.80 -2.34 -4.82
C VAL A 40 0.35 -3.80 -4.74
N ASN A 41 1.13 -4.66 -4.09
CA ASN A 41 0.77 -6.05 -3.87
C ASN A 41 -0.02 -6.20 -2.57
N ASN A 42 -0.84 -7.25 -2.48
CA ASN A 42 -1.57 -7.65 -1.28
C ASN A 42 -0.62 -8.07 -0.13
N TRP A 43 -1.08 -8.00 1.12
CA TRP A 43 -0.30 -8.34 2.34
C TRP A 43 0.19 -9.79 2.34
N ASN A 44 -0.60 -10.71 1.78
CA ASN A 44 -0.29 -12.13 1.72
C ASN A 44 0.53 -12.53 0.49
N GLY A 45 1.39 -11.62 -0.01
CA GLY A 45 2.28 -11.88 -1.14
C GLY A 45 1.58 -12.36 -2.42
N GLY A 46 0.26 -12.17 -2.53
CA GLY A 46 -0.55 -12.68 -3.64
C GLY A 46 -0.04 -12.19 -4.99
N GLN A 47 -0.23 -13.02 -6.03
CA GLN A 47 0.08 -12.65 -7.43
C GLN A 47 -0.78 -11.47 -7.94
N ASN A 48 -1.81 -11.07 -7.19
CA ASN A 48 -2.71 -9.99 -7.55
C ASN A 48 -2.09 -8.64 -7.18
N ARG A 49 -1.70 -7.93 -8.24
CA ARG A 49 -1.29 -6.53 -8.18
C ARG A 49 -2.52 -5.65 -8.28
N TYR A 50 -2.76 -4.82 -7.28
CA TYR A 50 -3.78 -3.80 -7.33
C TYR A 50 -3.20 -2.54 -7.98
N THR A 51 -3.84 -2.06 -9.05
CA THR A 51 -3.52 -0.78 -9.67
C THR A 51 -4.44 0.27 -9.10
N VAL A 52 -3.96 1.04 -8.12
CA VAL A 52 -4.75 2.07 -7.43
C VAL A 52 -5.05 3.26 -8.35
N GLY A 53 -4.17 3.53 -9.30
CA GLY A 53 -4.33 4.66 -10.20
C GLY A 53 -3.16 4.82 -11.16
N SER A 54 -3.06 6.01 -11.73
CA SER A 54 -1.97 6.35 -12.64
C SER A 54 -1.66 7.83 -12.60
N CYS A 55 -0.38 8.19 -12.50
CA CYS A 55 0.09 9.58 -12.53
C CYS A 55 0.98 9.82 -13.76
N SER A 56 1.14 11.08 -14.18
CA SER A 56 2.07 11.45 -15.24
C SER A 56 3.51 11.18 -14.80
N VAL A 57 4.32 10.62 -15.70
CA VAL A 57 5.76 10.45 -15.45
C VAL A 57 6.42 11.83 -15.46
N THR A 58 6.96 12.26 -14.32
CA THR A 58 7.89 13.39 -14.24
C THR A 58 9.30 12.95 -14.66
N ASP A 59 10.16 13.88 -15.12
CA ASP A 59 11.55 13.59 -15.53
C ASP A 59 12.42 13.00 -14.40
N GLU A 60 11.92 13.02 -13.16
CA GLU A 60 12.40 12.22 -12.05
C GLU A 60 11.62 10.90 -12.07
N ASP A 61 12.27 9.85 -12.59
CA ASP A 61 11.69 8.52 -12.71
C ASP A 61 11.08 8.10 -11.36
N PRO A 62 9.85 7.54 -11.33
CA PRO A 62 9.33 6.93 -10.12
C PRO A 62 10.29 5.83 -9.71
N TYR A 63 10.93 6.02 -8.56
CA TYR A 63 11.79 5.02 -7.93
C TYR A 63 10.89 3.87 -7.43
N MET A 64 10.67 2.89 -8.31
CA MET A 64 9.92 1.68 -7.98
C MET A 64 10.83 0.72 -7.22
N GLU A 65 10.93 0.90 -5.90
CA GLU A 65 11.39 -0.17 -5.02
C GLU A 65 10.16 -0.94 -4.53
N LEU A 66 9.80 -1.98 -5.29
CA LEU A 66 8.83 -2.98 -4.84
C LEU A 66 9.49 -3.81 -3.72
N THR A 67 9.42 -3.29 -2.50
CA THR A 67 9.47 -4.16 -1.32
C THR A 67 8.08 -4.77 -1.17
N TYR A 68 8.00 -6.08 -0.90
CA TYR A 68 6.87 -6.96 -1.18
C TYR A 68 5.45 -6.35 -1.13
N CYS A 69 5.13 -5.45 -0.20
CA CYS A 69 3.80 -4.89 0.01
C CYS A 69 3.71 -3.34 -0.07
N GLN A 70 4.72 -2.63 -0.58
CA GLN A 70 4.72 -1.16 -0.69
C GLN A 70 5.35 -0.63 -2.00
N ASN A 71 4.96 0.59 -2.37
CA ASN A 71 5.44 1.29 -3.55
C ASN A 71 5.59 2.80 -3.26
N PHE A 72 6.67 3.38 -3.76
CA PHE A 72 6.96 4.80 -3.69
C PHE A 72 6.75 5.45 -5.05
N PHE A 73 6.08 6.60 -5.07
CA PHE A 73 5.92 7.38 -6.29
C PHE A 73 5.87 8.87 -5.99
N SER A 74 6.29 9.67 -6.98
CA SER A 74 6.24 11.11 -6.91
C SER A 74 5.30 11.66 -7.98
N THR A 75 4.58 12.73 -7.66
CA THR A 75 3.66 13.38 -8.59
C THR A 75 3.46 14.84 -8.21
N LYS A 76 3.30 15.71 -9.22
CA LYS A 76 2.86 17.10 -9.06
C LYS A 76 1.36 17.29 -9.26
N GLU A 77 0.67 16.20 -9.60
CA GLU A 77 -0.78 16.17 -9.71
C GLU A 77 -1.42 16.15 -8.33
N ASP A 78 -2.58 16.81 -8.21
CA ASP A 78 -3.36 16.79 -6.99
C ASP A 78 -3.89 15.38 -6.68
N LEU A 79 -3.69 14.91 -5.44
CA LEU A 79 -4.09 13.56 -5.05
C LEU A 79 -5.61 13.36 -5.06
N GLU A 80 -6.41 14.38 -4.77
CA GLU A 80 -7.87 14.24 -4.83
C GLU A 80 -8.30 14.00 -6.28
N ASP A 81 -7.73 14.75 -7.23
CA ASP A 81 -8.00 14.56 -8.66
C ASP A 81 -7.53 13.21 -9.20
N LEU A 82 -6.39 12.69 -8.71
CA LEU A 82 -5.83 11.40 -9.13
C LEU A 82 -6.73 10.21 -8.76
N PHE A 83 -7.43 10.29 -7.62
CA PHE A 83 -8.18 9.16 -7.05
C PHE A 83 -9.69 9.39 -6.95
N LYS A 84 -10.22 10.53 -7.45
CA LYS A 84 -11.65 10.87 -7.34
C LYS A 84 -12.62 9.84 -7.92
N ASP A 85 -12.18 9.12 -8.95
CA ASP A 85 -12.99 8.13 -9.67
C ASP A 85 -12.64 6.69 -9.25
N ASN A 86 -11.81 6.51 -8.20
CA ASN A 86 -11.46 5.19 -7.71
C ASN A 86 -12.59 4.64 -6.82
N GLU A 87 -13.28 3.61 -7.30
CA GLU A 87 -14.42 2.97 -6.61
C GLU A 87 -14.02 2.22 -5.33
N ASP A 88 -12.75 1.84 -5.21
CA ASP A 88 -12.21 1.15 -4.04
C ASP A 88 -11.84 2.12 -2.90
N TYR A 89 -11.90 3.45 -3.11
CA TYR A 89 -11.64 4.44 -2.07
C TYR A 89 -12.73 4.41 -1.00
N ILE A 90 -12.35 4.17 0.26
CA ILE A 90 -13.29 4.04 1.39
C ILE A 90 -13.23 5.20 2.39
N GLY A 91 -12.20 6.06 2.32
CA GLY A 91 -12.11 7.26 3.14
C GLY A 91 -10.69 7.71 3.46
N THR A 92 -10.61 8.80 4.24
CA THR A 92 -9.36 9.30 4.82
C THR A 92 -9.37 9.01 6.32
N TYR A 93 -8.28 8.43 6.83
CA TYR A 93 -8.14 8.04 8.24
C TYR A 93 -6.78 8.46 8.79
N THR A 94 -6.70 8.53 10.12
CA THR A 94 -5.41 8.60 10.81
C THR A 94 -4.76 7.23 10.74
N PHE A 95 -3.59 7.15 10.12
CA PHE A 95 -2.78 5.95 10.03
C PHE A 95 -1.57 6.07 10.96
N TYR A 96 -1.34 5.02 11.74
CA TYR A 96 -0.22 4.91 12.66
C TYR A 96 0.85 4.05 11.99
N ASP A 97 1.94 4.70 11.57
CA ASP A 97 3.07 4.11 10.86
C ASP A 97 4.29 4.17 11.78
N GLU A 98 4.40 3.17 12.65
CA GLU A 98 5.35 3.12 13.76
C GLU A 98 5.28 4.40 14.62
N MET A 99 6.29 5.26 14.49
CA MET A 99 6.43 6.51 15.25
C MET A 99 5.75 7.70 14.58
N LEU A 100 5.19 7.51 13.39
CA LEU A 100 4.59 8.56 12.59
C LEU A 100 3.07 8.45 12.61
N VAL A 101 2.42 9.58 12.88
CA VAL A 101 0.97 9.73 12.71
C VAL A 101 0.74 10.47 11.40
N LYS A 102 0.08 9.81 10.45
CA LYS A 102 -0.13 10.33 9.09
C LYS A 102 -1.61 10.37 8.79
N GLU A 103 -2.06 11.42 8.10
CA GLU A 103 -3.33 11.34 7.39
C GLU A 103 -3.13 10.48 6.14
N ALA A 104 -4.01 9.50 5.93
CA ALA A 104 -3.89 8.56 4.83
C ALA A 104 -5.22 8.32 4.11
N LYS A 105 -5.17 8.24 2.78
CA LYS A 105 -6.30 7.76 1.95
C LYS A 105 -6.29 6.24 1.96
N VAL A 106 -7.42 5.64 2.24
CA VAL A 106 -7.57 4.19 2.36
C VAL A 106 -8.44 3.66 1.24
N PHE A 107 -7.98 2.59 0.62
CA PHE A 107 -8.66 1.86 -0.42
C PHE A 107 -8.86 0.42 0.05
N TYR A 108 -9.95 -0.21 -0.38
CA TYR A 108 -10.22 -1.61 -0.08
C TYR A 108 -10.57 -2.35 -1.38
N ASN A 109 -9.73 -3.31 -1.75
CA ASN A 109 -9.89 -4.12 -2.96
C ASN A 109 -9.36 -5.53 -2.70
N ASP A 110 -10.01 -6.54 -3.27
CA ASP A 110 -9.57 -7.96 -3.23
C ASP A 110 -9.15 -8.43 -1.83
N ASN A 111 -10.03 -8.22 -0.85
CA ASN A 111 -9.81 -8.64 0.54
C ASN A 111 -8.55 -8.03 1.19
N ASN A 112 -8.25 -6.77 0.85
CA ASN A 112 -7.11 -6.07 1.41
C ASN A 112 -7.30 -4.56 1.50
N TYR A 113 -6.68 -3.98 2.53
CA TYR A 113 -6.60 -2.54 2.73
C TYR A 113 -5.30 -2.00 2.14
N TYR A 114 -5.41 -0.93 1.37
CA TYR A 114 -4.28 -0.18 0.84
C TYR A 114 -4.28 1.24 1.38
N VAL A 115 -3.13 1.71 1.84
CA VAL A 115 -2.96 2.97 2.56
C VAL A 115 -1.99 3.86 1.80
N LEU A 116 -2.51 4.98 1.30
CA LEU A 116 -1.73 6.03 0.64
C LEU A 116 -1.44 7.16 1.61
N ARG A 117 -0.15 7.46 1.81
CA ARG A 117 0.31 8.51 2.73
C ARG A 117 1.50 9.28 2.18
N ASN A 118 1.72 10.49 2.68
CA ASN A 118 2.86 11.31 2.30
C ASN A 118 4.16 10.81 2.96
N ASN A 119 5.21 10.67 2.15
CA ASN A 119 6.57 10.37 2.62
C ASN A 119 7.39 11.65 2.79
N ARG A 120 7.54 12.40 1.69
CA ARG A 120 8.31 13.66 1.59
C ARG A 120 7.57 14.64 0.67
N GLU A 121 8.12 15.83 0.48
CA GLU A 121 7.57 16.79 -0.47
C GLU A 121 7.42 16.13 -1.86
N ASP A 122 6.21 16.16 -2.40
CA ASP A 122 5.79 15.55 -3.67
C ASP A 122 6.00 14.02 -3.81
N GLU A 123 6.37 13.31 -2.73
CA GLU A 123 6.61 11.86 -2.69
C GLU A 123 5.62 11.14 -1.75
N TYR A 124 5.05 10.04 -2.23
CA TYR A 124 4.01 9.28 -1.56
C TYR A 124 4.36 7.80 -1.46
N ILE A 125 3.85 7.16 -0.41
CA ILE A 125 3.88 5.71 -0.20
C ILE A 125 2.47 5.19 -0.34
N ILE A 126 2.28 4.18 -1.17
CA ILE A 126 1.12 3.29 -1.15
C ILE A 126 1.58 1.92 -0.65
N SER A 127 0.94 1.38 0.37
CA SER A 127 1.23 0.03 0.87
C SER A 127 -0.04 -0.74 1.17
N SER A 128 0.05 -2.06 1.24
CA SER A 128 -0.94 -2.82 2.00
C SER A 128 -0.90 -2.41 3.48
N SER A 129 -2.03 -2.54 4.17
CA SER A 129 -2.13 -2.28 5.60
C SER A 129 -1.79 -3.55 6.37
N TYR A 130 -0.61 -3.59 6.97
CA TYR A 130 -0.09 -4.76 7.69
C TYR A 130 0.90 -4.33 8.75
N SER A 131 1.17 -5.24 9.68
CA SER A 131 2.31 -5.27 10.58
C SER A 131 3.10 -6.54 10.30
N TRP A 132 4.30 -6.66 10.87
CA TRP A 132 5.12 -7.84 10.64
C TRP A 132 6.01 -8.17 11.83
N TYR A 133 6.49 -9.40 11.87
CA TYR A 133 7.55 -9.88 12.75
C TYR A 133 8.24 -11.09 12.12
N GLN A 134 9.37 -11.52 12.66
CA GLN A 134 10.13 -12.67 12.20
C GLN A 134 9.81 -13.88 13.06
N MET A 135 9.47 -14.95 12.36
CA MET A 135 9.42 -16.30 12.88
C MET A 135 10.53 -17.09 12.18
N PHE A 136 11.51 -17.63 12.91
CA PHE A 136 12.66 -18.36 12.35
C PHE A 136 13.52 -17.61 11.32
N GLY A 137 13.62 -16.28 11.43
CA GLY A 137 14.31 -15.47 10.42
C GLY A 137 13.52 -15.30 9.11
N THR A 138 12.26 -15.76 9.08
CA THR A 138 11.31 -15.52 7.99
C THR A 138 10.32 -14.45 8.42
N ILE A 139 10.08 -13.46 7.55
CA ILE A 139 9.14 -12.36 7.81
C ILE A 139 7.71 -12.87 7.63
N ILE A 140 6.89 -12.70 8.67
CA ILE A 140 5.46 -12.97 8.66
C ILE A 140 4.71 -11.65 8.63
N TYR A 141 3.88 -11.47 7.61
CA TYR A 141 3.00 -10.31 7.45
C TYR A 141 1.63 -10.59 8.05
N VAL A 142 1.10 -9.66 8.83
CA VAL A 142 -0.21 -9.76 9.49
C VAL A 142 -1.05 -8.54 9.11
N PRO A 143 -2.26 -8.71 8.56
CA PRO A 143 -3.08 -7.57 8.16
C PRO A 143 -3.54 -6.77 9.39
N THR A 144 -3.28 -5.47 9.43
CA THR A 144 -3.59 -4.60 10.58
C THR A 144 -3.91 -3.16 10.11
N PRO A 145 -4.71 -2.37 10.85
CA PRO A 145 -5.07 -0.99 10.50
C PRO A 145 -3.99 0.04 10.86
N PHE A 146 -2.84 -0.45 11.30
CA PHE A 146 -1.62 0.28 11.64
C PHE A 146 -0.43 -0.53 11.12
N TYR A 147 0.75 0.06 11.13
CA TYR A 147 1.98 -0.62 10.78
C TYR A 147 2.96 -0.53 11.95
N PHE A 148 3.37 -1.70 12.48
CA PHE A 148 4.45 -1.87 13.45
C PHE A 148 5.29 -3.08 13.05
N SER A 149 6.60 -2.99 13.32
CA SER A 149 7.47 -4.16 13.42
C SER A 149 7.41 -4.68 14.86
N PHE A 150 6.91 -5.91 15.04
CA PHE A 150 6.85 -6.57 16.35
C PHE A 150 8.12 -7.38 16.67
N GLU A 151 9.24 -7.09 15.98
CA GLU A 151 10.56 -7.58 16.41
C GLU A 151 10.89 -7.09 17.82
N PRO A 152 11.49 -7.92 18.69
CA PRO A 152 11.90 -7.49 20.03
C PRO A 152 12.75 -6.21 20.02
N GLU A 153 13.70 -6.10 19.10
CA GLU A 153 14.57 -4.92 18.97
C GLU A 153 13.79 -3.66 18.54
N CYS A 154 12.77 -3.82 17.68
CA CYS A 154 11.91 -2.71 17.25
C CYS A 154 10.98 -2.26 18.38
N VAL A 155 10.34 -3.21 19.07
CA VAL A 155 9.50 -2.94 20.23
C VAL A 155 10.31 -2.24 21.32
N ASP A 156 11.50 -2.75 21.65
CA ASP A 156 12.39 -2.12 22.61
C ASP A 156 12.75 -0.67 22.20
N ALA A 157 12.99 -0.42 20.91
CA ALA A 157 13.26 0.92 20.42
C ALA A 157 12.04 1.85 20.60
N TYR A 158 10.84 1.42 20.19
CA TYR A 158 9.61 2.21 20.35
C TYR A 158 9.38 2.62 21.80
N GLU A 159 9.56 1.66 22.72
CA GLU A 159 9.24 1.78 24.14
C GLU A 159 10.28 2.55 24.96
N ASN A 160 11.58 2.43 24.60
CA ASN A 160 12.67 3.01 25.37
C ASN A 160 13.31 4.25 24.75
N GLU A 161 13.30 4.38 23.42
CA GLU A 161 13.97 5.48 22.73
C GLU A 161 13.02 6.59 22.29
N TYR A 162 11.73 6.27 22.07
CA TYR A 162 10.76 7.20 21.49
C TYR A 162 9.67 7.62 22.49
N GLU A 163 8.65 6.79 22.67
CA GLU A 163 7.51 7.10 23.53
C GLU A 163 7.15 5.84 24.33
N PRO A 164 7.24 5.89 25.67
CA PRO A 164 6.86 4.75 26.49
C PRO A 164 5.40 4.35 26.26
N ASN A 165 5.19 3.06 26.06
CA ASN A 165 3.92 2.40 25.73
C ASN A 165 3.33 2.81 24.38
N LEU A 166 4.15 3.23 23.40
CA LEU A 166 3.66 3.67 22.09
C LEU A 166 2.78 2.61 21.42
N VAL A 167 3.26 1.36 21.40
CA VAL A 167 2.52 0.28 20.72
C VAL A 167 1.20 0.01 21.44
N MET A 168 1.25 -0.05 22.77
CA MET A 168 0.07 -0.27 23.60
C MET A 168 -0.95 0.86 23.48
N ASP A 169 -0.49 2.10 23.45
CA ASP A 169 -1.34 3.28 23.30
C ASP A 169 -2.03 3.29 21.93
N VAL A 170 -1.30 2.98 20.85
CA VAL A 170 -1.90 2.88 19.52
C VAL A 170 -2.92 1.74 19.44
N VAL A 171 -2.52 0.52 19.81
CA VAL A 171 -3.33 -0.68 19.59
C VAL A 171 -4.56 -0.74 20.50
N PHE A 172 -4.46 -0.29 21.76
CA PHE A 172 -5.52 -0.46 22.75
C PHE A 172 -6.25 0.84 23.14
N ASN A 173 -5.61 2.02 23.07
CA ASN A 173 -6.24 3.29 23.47
C ASN A 173 -6.74 4.11 22.27
N LYS A 174 -5.95 4.20 21.19
CA LYS A 174 -6.28 4.99 20.00
C LYS A 174 -7.16 4.23 19.02
N ILE A 175 -6.98 2.91 18.92
CA ILE A 175 -7.79 2.01 18.10
C ILE A 175 -8.63 1.18 19.06
N SER A 176 -9.94 1.36 19.05
CA SER A 176 -10.80 0.59 19.93
C SER A 176 -10.99 -0.84 19.42
N PHE A 177 -11.42 -1.74 20.30
CA PHE A 177 -11.85 -3.09 19.89
C PHE A 177 -12.92 -3.04 18.79
N SER A 178 -13.81 -2.04 18.81
CA SER A 178 -14.83 -1.87 17.77
C SER A 178 -14.23 -1.50 16.42
N ASP A 179 -13.21 -0.64 16.40
CA ASP A 179 -12.54 -0.22 15.16
C ASP A 179 -11.77 -1.41 14.55
N MET A 180 -11.11 -2.19 15.41
CA MET A 180 -10.39 -3.39 15.00
C MET A 180 -11.34 -4.46 14.45
N LYS A 181 -12.51 -4.66 15.08
CA LYS A 181 -13.56 -5.51 14.52
C LYS A 181 -14.07 -5.00 13.17
N GLU A 182 -14.29 -3.69 13.01
CA GLU A 182 -14.76 -3.14 11.73
C GLU A 182 -13.73 -3.43 10.63
N PHE A 183 -12.44 -3.23 10.90
CA PHE A 183 -11.36 -3.55 9.97
C PHE A 183 -11.42 -5.02 9.52
N TYR A 184 -11.42 -5.98 10.46
CA TYR A 184 -11.44 -7.40 10.11
C TYR A 184 -12.77 -7.84 9.52
N SER A 185 -13.90 -7.21 9.87
CA SER A 185 -15.22 -7.58 9.32
C SER A 185 -15.34 -7.39 7.81
N ARG A 186 -14.47 -6.56 7.21
CA ARG A 186 -14.40 -6.44 5.75
C ARG A 186 -13.54 -7.53 5.13
N MET A 187 -12.72 -8.23 5.90
CA MET A 187 -11.88 -9.29 5.37
C MET A 187 -12.62 -10.63 5.28
N ASP A 188 -12.08 -11.57 4.50
CA ASP A 188 -12.62 -12.94 4.46
C ASP A 188 -12.51 -13.57 5.86
N GLU A 189 -13.62 -14.16 6.33
CA GLU A 189 -13.75 -14.79 7.66
C GLU A 189 -12.73 -15.89 7.94
N LYS A 190 -12.06 -16.44 6.90
CA LYS A 190 -11.03 -17.46 7.09
C LYS A 190 -9.76 -16.92 7.74
N TYR A 191 -9.50 -15.61 7.66
CA TYR A 191 -8.24 -15.01 8.11
C TYR A 191 -8.29 -14.47 9.55
N TYR A 192 -9.43 -14.55 10.23
CA TYR A 192 -9.55 -14.02 11.59
C TYR A 192 -10.60 -14.74 12.41
N HIS A 193 -10.44 -14.65 13.74
CA HIS A 193 -11.41 -15.08 14.72
C HIS A 193 -11.63 -13.97 15.75
N ILE A 194 -12.88 -13.57 15.98
CA ILE A 194 -13.25 -12.56 17.00
C ILE A 194 -14.03 -13.24 18.13
N ASP A 195 -13.50 -13.15 19.35
CA ASP A 195 -14.24 -13.51 20.57
C ASP A 195 -14.71 -12.23 21.26
N GLU A 196 -15.98 -11.89 21.09
CA GLU A 196 -16.56 -10.69 21.73
C GLU A 196 -16.64 -10.77 23.25
N THR A 197 -16.71 -11.99 23.82
CA THR A 197 -16.84 -12.19 25.27
C THR A 197 -15.51 -11.91 25.96
N ASN A 198 -14.42 -12.38 25.37
CA ASN A 198 -13.07 -12.16 25.88
C ASN A 198 -12.39 -10.91 25.30
N GLN A 199 -13.00 -10.27 24.30
CA GLN A 199 -12.45 -9.14 23.55
C GLN A 199 -11.10 -9.46 22.91
N THR A 200 -11.01 -10.64 22.29
CA THR A 200 -9.80 -11.07 21.58
C THR A 200 -10.05 -11.13 20.09
N ILE A 201 -9.01 -10.83 19.32
CA ILE A 201 -8.99 -11.03 17.87
C ILE A 201 -7.72 -11.80 17.52
N THR A 202 -7.91 -12.98 16.96
CA THR A 202 -6.82 -13.80 16.40
C THR A 202 -6.83 -13.65 14.89
N VAL A 203 -5.65 -13.58 14.29
CA VAL A 203 -5.48 -13.26 12.87
C VAL A 203 -4.41 -14.16 12.27
N ASP A 204 -4.67 -14.60 11.04
CA ASP A 204 -3.67 -15.30 10.24
C ASP A 204 -2.58 -14.35 9.76
N GLY A 205 -1.40 -14.91 9.57
CA GLY A 205 -0.27 -14.24 8.93
C GLY A 205 0.07 -14.87 7.60
N TYR A 206 1.04 -14.31 6.90
CA TYR A 206 1.57 -14.86 5.66
C TYR A 206 3.08 -14.91 5.68
N ASP A 207 3.60 -16.11 5.45
CA ASP A 207 5.02 -16.38 5.26
C ASP A 207 5.39 -16.06 3.80
N CYS A 208 6.09 -14.95 3.61
CA CYS A 208 6.49 -14.51 2.27
C CYS A 208 7.59 -15.37 1.64
N GLU A 209 8.43 -16.03 2.44
CA GLU A 209 9.54 -16.84 1.94
C GLU A 209 9.02 -18.16 1.36
N HIS A 210 8.08 -18.79 2.07
CA HIS A 210 7.50 -20.08 1.69
C HIS A 210 6.17 -19.95 0.95
N SER A 211 5.62 -18.75 0.85
CA SER A 211 4.36 -18.44 0.16
C SER A 211 3.16 -19.22 0.71
N GLN A 212 2.95 -19.13 2.02
CA GLN A 212 1.90 -19.87 2.71
C GLN A 212 1.25 -19.04 3.82
N ASP A 213 -0.05 -19.26 4.02
CA ASP A 213 -0.79 -18.72 5.17
C ASP A 213 -0.30 -19.41 6.46
N VAL A 214 -0.26 -18.64 7.55
CA VAL A 214 0.12 -19.10 8.89
C VAL A 214 -1.07 -18.87 9.80
N GLU A 215 -1.79 -19.95 10.11
CA GLU A 215 -3.03 -19.92 10.90
C GLU A 215 -2.78 -19.43 12.32
N ASP A 216 -3.72 -18.64 12.86
CA ASP A 216 -3.71 -18.14 14.24
C ASP A 216 -2.37 -17.48 14.65
N CYS A 217 -1.76 -16.76 13.71
CA CYS A 217 -0.42 -16.20 13.81
C CYS A 217 -0.27 -15.15 14.92
N MET A 218 -1.25 -14.26 15.08
CA MET A 218 -1.20 -13.15 16.02
C MET A 218 -2.53 -12.98 16.74
N MET A 219 -2.49 -12.63 18.02
CA MET A 219 -3.66 -12.36 18.85
C MET A 219 -3.55 -11.00 19.54
N PHE A 220 -4.60 -10.19 19.40
CA PHE A 220 -4.82 -8.95 20.12
C PHE A 220 -5.86 -9.18 21.23
N ASP A 221 -5.45 -9.09 22.49
CA ASP A 221 -6.33 -9.22 23.65
C ASP A 221 -6.61 -7.83 24.26
N TYR A 222 -7.77 -7.26 23.91
CA TYR A 222 -8.17 -5.93 24.38
C TYR A 222 -8.56 -5.89 25.85
N LYS A 223 -8.88 -7.04 26.45
CA LYS A 223 -9.29 -7.09 27.86
C LYS A 223 -8.09 -7.08 28.78
N ASN A 224 -7.04 -7.82 28.40
CA ASN A 224 -5.80 -7.93 29.16
C ASN A 224 -4.71 -6.99 28.66
N HIS A 225 -4.95 -6.27 27.54
CA HIS A 225 -3.97 -5.42 26.88
C HIS A 225 -2.69 -6.20 26.57
N THR A 226 -2.80 -7.26 25.78
CA THR A 226 -1.64 -8.02 25.35
C THR A 226 -1.67 -8.29 23.86
N ILE A 227 -0.48 -8.32 23.26
CA ILE A 227 -0.27 -8.74 21.88
C ILE A 227 0.58 -10.00 21.95
N SER A 228 0.09 -11.08 21.34
CA SER A 228 0.78 -12.36 21.27
C SER A 228 0.96 -12.78 19.82
N GLY A 229 2.03 -13.51 19.53
CA GLY A 229 2.15 -14.22 18.26
C GLY A 229 2.83 -15.56 18.43
N ILE A 230 2.78 -16.38 17.39
CA ILE A 230 3.39 -17.69 17.42
C ILE A 230 4.92 -17.58 17.42
N ASP A 231 5.56 -18.37 18.28
CA ASP A 231 7.00 -18.54 18.31
C ASP A 231 7.47 -19.58 17.30
N GLU A 232 8.77 -19.82 17.33
CA GLU A 232 9.43 -20.88 16.58
C GLU A 232 8.78 -22.27 16.77
N ASP A 233 8.37 -22.65 17.98
CA ASP A 233 7.73 -23.94 18.20
C ASP A 233 6.25 -23.99 17.75
N GLY A 234 5.74 -22.92 17.13
CA GLY A 234 4.33 -22.75 16.80
C GLY A 234 3.45 -22.52 18.04
N LYS A 235 4.05 -22.06 19.14
CA LYS A 235 3.34 -21.75 20.39
C LYS A 235 3.11 -20.26 20.50
N MET A 236 1.90 -19.89 20.88
CA MET A 236 1.56 -18.50 21.17
C MET A 236 2.39 -17.97 22.35
N GLN A 237 3.13 -16.89 22.14
CA GLN A 237 3.89 -16.14 23.15
C GLN A 237 3.48 -14.67 23.18
N ILE A 238 3.50 -14.07 24.36
CA ILE A 238 3.21 -12.64 24.53
C ILE A 238 4.43 -11.84 24.06
N PHE A 239 4.22 -10.97 23.09
CA PHE A 239 5.22 -10.01 22.60
C PHE A 239 5.19 -8.72 23.43
N ILE A 240 3.99 -8.24 23.78
CA ILE A 240 3.79 -6.97 24.49
C ILE A 240 2.70 -7.12 25.57
N GLN A 241 2.92 -6.50 26.74
CA GLN A 241 2.04 -6.47 27.91
C GLN A 241 2.13 -5.13 28.65
#